data_AF-A0AAV8E982-F1
#
_entry.id   AF-A0AAV8E982-F1
#
_cell.length_a   1.000
_cell.length_b   1.000
_cell.length_c   1.000
_cell.angle_alpha   90.00
_cell.angle_beta   90.00
_cell.angle_gamma   90.00
#
_symmetry.space_group_name_H-M   'P 1'
#
loop_
_entity.id
_entity.type
_entity.pdbx_description
1 polymer ?
#
loop_
_entity_poly.entity_id
_entity_poly.type
_entity_poly.pdbx_seq_one_letter_code
_entity_poly.pdbx_strand_id
1 'polypeptide(L)'
;MATSSRASDLKKAKTLVDAALSGNLPVVKEVAKEWGESQVIRIKNQVGLSALHLAASHGRTQICQYFVEDLGFPVDILAPQGETPLSHAARRGHIATARYLISQGANPVAPNMEGWTPLHCAAGDGQDEIVKYLLSLGVPVDVTCSHATGAPLIWAARFGHASIVEILLQHHADVNSTTSIDYTPLLSSIYADSLECTKLVIKAGADLNLKCPLDSAIHCGSVDIIKCLLEAGADPNVRNKYEWLPIERAVIYAKWDIAEMLFPLTSPVPEVHDWSVHGILQYVESNAFKEKCEAIQKKDLADLKVKGADSVKKKEYLNALDFYSKAITIDSRDAALFSNVSFCAYQLGYGEMALSDALMAQRLRPGWPKAYYRIGAAHMLLREYEKASQAFMDGSLLDPTNIEMKEAYWEAENRLRTSHVGETSE
;
A
#
# COMPACT_ATOMS: atom_id res chain seq x y z
N MET A 1 -27.71 -24.20 -30.01
CA MET A 1 -28.61 -23.39 -29.15
C MET A 1 -27.91 -22.81 -27.93
N ALA A 2 -26.95 -23.50 -27.29
CA ALA A 2 -26.25 -23.01 -26.08
C ALA A 2 -25.40 -21.72 -26.27
N THR A 3 -24.83 -21.49 -27.44
CA THR A 3 -24.02 -20.29 -27.75
C THR A 3 -24.86 -19.01 -27.89
N SER A 4 -26.11 -19.14 -28.34
CA SER A 4 -27.05 -18.03 -28.52
C SER A 4 -27.60 -17.49 -27.19
N SER A 5 -27.91 -18.38 -26.23
CA SER A 5 -28.38 -17.94 -24.90
C SER A 5 -27.26 -17.26 -24.12
N ARG A 6 -26.03 -17.80 -24.14
CA ARG A 6 -24.89 -17.20 -23.44
C ARG A 6 -24.54 -15.80 -23.94
N ALA A 7 -24.58 -15.57 -25.26
CA ALA A 7 -24.34 -14.25 -25.85
C ALA A 7 -25.46 -13.25 -25.49
N SER A 8 -26.72 -13.71 -25.49
CA SER A 8 -27.86 -12.92 -25.02
C SER A 8 -27.71 -12.53 -23.55
N ASP A 9 -27.27 -13.47 -22.71
CA ASP A 9 -27.11 -13.24 -21.27
C ASP A 9 -25.96 -12.27 -20.97
N LEU A 10 -24.83 -12.40 -21.66
CA LEU A 10 -23.72 -11.44 -21.58
C LEU A 10 -24.16 -10.03 -21.97
N LYS A 11 -24.97 -9.91 -23.03
CA LYS A 11 -25.51 -8.62 -23.46
C LYS A 11 -26.42 -8.02 -22.39
N LYS A 12 -27.32 -8.81 -21.79
CA LYS A 12 -28.23 -8.35 -20.74
C LYS A 12 -27.50 -7.95 -19.45
N ALA A 13 -26.51 -8.75 -19.01
CA ALA A 13 -25.66 -8.41 -17.87
C ALA A 13 -24.96 -7.07 -18.09
N LYS A 14 -24.43 -6.85 -19.31
CA LYS A 14 -23.87 -5.56 -19.70
C LYS A 14 -24.91 -4.45 -19.68
N THR A 15 -26.11 -4.67 -20.23
CA THR A 15 -27.20 -3.69 -20.19
C THR A 15 -27.57 -3.28 -18.76
N LEU A 16 -27.65 -4.22 -17.81
CA LEU A 16 -27.91 -3.89 -16.41
C LEU A 16 -26.79 -3.04 -15.81
N VAL A 17 -25.53 -3.43 -16.05
CA VAL A 17 -24.35 -2.70 -15.59
C VAL A 17 -24.36 -1.26 -16.14
N ASP A 18 -24.59 -1.09 -17.43
CA ASP A 18 -24.66 0.22 -18.08
C ASP A 18 -25.85 1.06 -17.58
N ALA A 19 -26.99 0.43 -17.30
CA ALA A 19 -28.17 1.08 -16.74
C ALA A 19 -27.93 1.54 -15.29
N ALA A 20 -27.28 0.72 -14.47
CA ALA A 20 -26.89 1.06 -13.10
C ALA A 20 -25.90 2.24 -13.05
N LEU A 21 -24.97 2.32 -14.01
CA LEU A 21 -24.03 3.43 -14.15
C LEU A 21 -24.73 4.73 -14.61
N SER A 22 -25.55 4.63 -15.65
CA SER A 22 -26.21 5.79 -16.28
C SER A 22 -27.38 6.36 -15.48
N GLY A 23 -27.95 5.59 -14.54
CA GLY A 23 -29.13 6.03 -13.79
C GLY A 23 -30.45 5.67 -14.47
N ASN A 24 -30.45 4.77 -15.46
CA ASN A 24 -31.65 4.37 -16.20
C ASN A 24 -32.46 3.31 -15.43
N LEU A 25 -33.21 3.76 -14.43
CA LEU A 25 -34.06 2.89 -13.60
C LEU A 25 -35.10 2.08 -14.42
N PRO A 26 -35.77 2.63 -15.46
CA PRO A 26 -36.66 1.82 -16.31
C PRO A 26 -35.99 0.58 -16.89
N VAL A 27 -34.79 0.72 -17.46
CA VAL A 27 -34.05 -0.41 -18.03
C VAL A 27 -33.63 -1.40 -16.93
N VAL A 28 -33.22 -0.92 -15.76
CA VAL A 28 -32.94 -1.80 -14.61
C VAL A 28 -34.17 -2.65 -14.25
N LYS A 29 -35.35 -2.03 -14.18
CA LYS A 29 -36.63 -2.72 -13.87
C LYS A 29 -37.02 -3.71 -14.96
N GLU A 30 -36.82 -3.38 -16.23
CA GLU A 30 -37.07 -4.29 -17.35
C GLU A 30 -36.18 -5.53 -17.27
N VAL A 31 -34.86 -5.34 -17.09
CA VAL A 31 -33.93 -6.46 -16.95
C VAL A 31 -34.26 -7.31 -15.72
N ALA A 32 -34.63 -6.70 -14.59
CA ALA A 32 -35.00 -7.41 -13.38
C ALA A 32 -36.27 -8.26 -13.54
N LYS A 33 -37.28 -7.76 -14.26
CA LYS A 33 -38.49 -8.54 -14.59
C LYS A 33 -38.19 -9.76 -15.45
N GLU A 34 -37.23 -9.65 -16.37
CA GLU A 34 -36.88 -10.74 -17.27
C GLU A 34 -36.01 -11.83 -16.61
N TRP A 35 -35.12 -11.44 -15.71
CA TRP A 35 -34.13 -12.35 -15.11
C TRP A 35 -34.48 -12.82 -13.69
N GLY A 36 -35.39 -12.13 -13.02
CA GLY A 36 -35.70 -12.37 -11.62
C GLY A 36 -34.62 -11.85 -10.68
N GLU A 37 -35.03 -11.57 -9.44
CA GLU A 37 -34.22 -10.93 -8.40
C GLU A 37 -32.91 -11.68 -8.13
N SER A 38 -32.99 -13.00 -7.88
CA SER A 38 -31.84 -13.85 -7.54
C SER A 38 -30.74 -13.85 -8.59
N GLN A 39 -31.10 -13.73 -9.87
CA GLN A 39 -30.12 -13.71 -10.95
C GLN A 39 -29.46 -12.33 -11.04
N VAL A 40 -30.22 -11.25 -10.82
CA VAL A 40 -29.71 -9.88 -10.90
C VAL A 40 -28.63 -9.59 -9.86
N ILE A 41 -28.80 -10.08 -8.62
CA ILE A 41 -27.82 -9.92 -7.53
C ILE A 41 -26.44 -10.49 -7.91
N ARG A 42 -26.41 -11.56 -8.70
CA ARG A 42 -25.17 -12.29 -9.04
C ARG A 42 -24.39 -11.65 -10.18
N ILE A 43 -24.97 -10.68 -10.88
CA ILE A 43 -24.31 -10.01 -12.02
C ILE A 43 -23.21 -9.11 -11.49
N LYS A 44 -22.03 -9.29 -12.10
CA LYS A 44 -20.85 -8.49 -11.84
C LYS A 44 -20.29 -7.99 -13.16
N ASN A 45 -19.67 -6.80 -13.15
CA ASN A 45 -18.89 -6.34 -14.29
C ASN A 45 -17.57 -7.13 -14.42
N GLN A 46 -16.75 -6.77 -15.39
CA GLN A 46 -15.46 -7.44 -15.65
C GLN A 46 -14.45 -7.35 -14.49
N VAL A 47 -14.61 -6.37 -13.60
CA VAL A 47 -13.75 -6.15 -12.42
C VAL A 47 -14.37 -6.78 -11.16
N GLY A 48 -15.52 -7.47 -11.28
CA GLY A 48 -16.18 -8.15 -10.17
C GLY A 48 -17.10 -7.26 -9.32
N LEU A 49 -17.37 -6.02 -9.73
CA LEU A 49 -18.31 -5.11 -9.05
C LEU A 49 -19.75 -5.49 -9.37
N SER A 50 -20.61 -5.58 -8.34
CA SER A 50 -22.05 -5.77 -8.53
C SER A 50 -22.74 -4.48 -9.02
N ALA A 51 -23.96 -4.60 -9.53
CA ALA A 51 -24.75 -3.45 -9.96
C ALA A 51 -24.96 -2.40 -8.85
N LEU A 52 -25.06 -2.83 -7.58
CA LEU A 52 -25.19 -1.92 -6.44
C LEU A 52 -23.92 -1.10 -6.19
N HIS A 53 -22.72 -1.68 -6.33
CA HIS A 53 -21.45 -0.92 -6.25
C HIS A 53 -21.40 0.17 -7.33
N LEU A 54 -21.80 -0.17 -8.55
CA LEU A 54 -21.77 0.74 -9.68
C LEU A 54 -22.76 1.90 -9.51
N ALA A 55 -24.00 1.59 -9.13
CA ALA A 55 -25.02 2.59 -8.81
C ALA A 55 -24.56 3.51 -7.66
N ALA A 56 -23.96 2.94 -6.62
CA ALA A 56 -23.46 3.69 -5.47
C ALA A 56 -22.30 4.63 -5.86
N SER A 57 -21.34 4.13 -6.64
CA SER A 57 -20.19 4.91 -7.14
C SER A 57 -20.56 6.04 -8.09
N HIS A 58 -21.78 6.07 -8.63
CA HIS A 58 -22.29 7.11 -9.54
C HIS A 58 -23.46 7.90 -8.94
N GLY A 59 -23.74 7.71 -7.65
CA GLY A 59 -24.74 8.48 -6.94
C GLY A 59 -26.17 8.21 -7.41
N ARG A 60 -26.45 7.02 -7.97
CA ARG A 60 -27.78 6.65 -8.47
C ARG A 60 -28.65 6.15 -7.32
N THR A 61 -29.01 7.05 -6.41
CA THR A 61 -29.71 6.72 -5.15
C THR A 61 -31.03 5.96 -5.41
N GLN A 62 -31.81 6.36 -6.42
CA GLN A 62 -33.06 5.66 -6.77
C GLN A 62 -32.85 4.22 -7.26
N ILE A 63 -31.73 3.96 -7.95
CA ILE A 63 -31.37 2.59 -8.36
C ILE A 63 -30.87 1.81 -7.15
N CYS A 64 -30.08 2.43 -6.26
CA CYS A 64 -29.67 1.79 -5.01
C CYS A 64 -30.90 1.39 -4.17
N GLN A 65 -31.90 2.27 -4.10
CA GLN A 65 -33.20 2.00 -3.46
C GLN A 65 -33.87 0.77 -4.03
N TYR A 66 -34.06 0.76 -5.35
CA TYR A 66 -34.67 -0.39 -6.03
C TYR A 66 -33.87 -1.69 -5.82
N PHE A 67 -32.54 -1.63 -5.85
CA PHE A 67 -31.71 -2.81 -5.63
C PHE A 67 -31.82 -3.36 -4.20
N VAL A 68 -31.83 -2.51 -3.18
CA VAL A 68 -31.85 -2.95 -1.79
C VAL A 68 -33.27 -3.35 -1.36
N GLU A 69 -34.28 -2.53 -1.67
CA GLU A 69 -35.66 -2.71 -1.19
C GLU A 69 -36.46 -3.70 -2.03
N ASP A 70 -36.41 -3.60 -3.36
CA ASP A 70 -37.22 -4.44 -4.24
C ASP A 70 -36.47 -5.71 -4.68
N LEU A 71 -35.16 -5.64 -4.92
CA LEU A 71 -34.38 -6.80 -5.39
C LEU A 71 -33.61 -7.53 -4.29
N GLY A 72 -33.63 -7.04 -3.05
CA GLY A 72 -33.01 -7.71 -1.90
C GLY A 72 -31.48 -7.83 -1.97
N PHE A 73 -30.79 -6.87 -2.60
CA PHE A 73 -29.32 -6.84 -2.57
C PHE A 73 -28.82 -6.74 -1.12
N PRO A 74 -27.84 -7.56 -0.70
CA PRO A 74 -27.13 -7.32 0.55
C PRO A 74 -26.48 -5.93 0.51
N VAL A 75 -26.79 -5.08 1.48
CA VAL A 75 -26.33 -3.68 1.51
C VAL A 75 -24.80 -3.59 1.56
N ASP A 76 -24.15 -4.51 2.27
CA ASP A 76 -22.69 -4.65 2.39
C ASP A 76 -22.15 -5.77 1.47
N ILE A 77 -22.75 -5.97 0.30
CA ILE A 77 -22.21 -6.89 -0.71
C ILE A 77 -20.74 -6.53 -1.03
N LEU A 78 -19.85 -7.52 -1.07
CA LEU A 78 -18.42 -7.28 -1.23
C LEU A 78 -17.95 -7.37 -2.69
N ALA A 79 -17.14 -6.40 -3.10
CA ALA A 79 -16.29 -6.45 -4.28
C ALA A 79 -15.07 -7.39 -4.05
N PRO A 80 -14.31 -7.77 -5.10
CA PRO A 80 -13.15 -8.64 -4.94
C PRO A 80 -12.11 -8.12 -3.94
N GLN A 81 -11.95 -6.80 -3.81
CA GLN A 81 -11.04 -6.13 -2.86
C GLN A 81 -11.63 -5.97 -1.45
N GLY A 82 -12.84 -6.49 -1.18
CA GLY A 82 -13.56 -6.29 0.07
C GLY A 82 -14.20 -4.90 0.21
N GLU A 83 -14.26 -4.11 -0.88
CA GLU A 83 -14.96 -2.82 -0.88
C GLU A 83 -16.49 -3.03 -0.83
N THR A 84 -17.21 -2.10 -0.20
CA THR A 84 -18.67 -2.11 -0.06
C THR A 84 -19.29 -1.01 -0.94
N PRO A 85 -20.58 -1.07 -1.30
CA PRO A 85 -21.25 0.04 -1.98
C PRO A 85 -21.10 1.38 -1.25
N LEU A 86 -21.09 1.37 0.08
CA LEU A 86 -20.86 2.56 0.89
C LEU A 86 -19.46 3.15 0.68
N SER A 87 -18.40 2.34 0.63
CA SER A 87 -17.05 2.85 0.40
C SER A 87 -16.90 3.49 -0.99
N HIS A 88 -17.58 2.96 -2.01
CA HIS A 88 -17.64 3.57 -3.34
C HIS A 88 -18.42 4.89 -3.37
N ALA A 89 -19.56 4.97 -2.69
CA ALA A 89 -20.31 6.22 -2.56
C ALA A 89 -19.50 7.28 -1.80
N ALA A 90 -18.77 6.86 -0.75
CA ALA A 90 -17.92 7.72 0.05
C ALA A 90 -16.73 8.27 -0.75
N ARG A 91 -16.00 7.42 -1.48
CA ARG A 91 -14.90 7.79 -2.40
C ARG A 91 -15.33 8.83 -3.45
N ARG A 92 -16.58 8.78 -3.90
CA ARG A 92 -17.10 9.62 -4.99
C ARG A 92 -17.95 10.80 -4.51
N GLY A 93 -18.08 11.01 -3.20
CA GLY A 93 -18.80 12.17 -2.65
C GLY A 93 -20.32 12.10 -2.73
N HIS A 94 -20.90 10.92 -2.94
CA HIS A 94 -22.34 10.78 -3.17
C HIS A 94 -23.13 10.73 -1.86
N ILE A 95 -23.26 11.87 -1.19
CA ILE A 95 -23.84 12.00 0.16
C ILE A 95 -25.26 11.45 0.27
N ALA A 96 -26.13 11.69 -0.71
CA ALA A 96 -27.49 11.16 -0.71
C ALA A 96 -27.50 9.63 -0.71
N THR A 97 -26.63 9.02 -1.52
CA THR A 97 -26.49 7.56 -1.57
C THR A 97 -25.84 6.99 -0.32
N ALA A 98 -24.81 7.65 0.23
CA ALA A 98 -24.18 7.21 1.48
C ALA A 98 -25.17 7.24 2.66
N ARG A 99 -25.95 8.33 2.79
CA ARG A 99 -27.04 8.43 3.79
C ARG A 99 -28.05 7.31 3.63
N TYR A 100 -28.48 7.06 2.39
CA TYR A 100 -29.41 5.98 2.10
C TYR A 100 -28.85 4.61 2.51
N LEU A 101 -27.65 4.24 2.05
CA LEU A 101 -27.06 2.94 2.37
C LEU A 101 -26.90 2.73 3.88
N ILE A 102 -26.47 3.76 4.61
CA ILE A 102 -26.36 3.71 6.08
C ILE A 102 -27.75 3.56 6.73
N SER A 103 -28.79 4.23 6.22
CA SER A 103 -30.16 4.05 6.71
C SER A 103 -30.70 2.63 6.51
N GLN A 104 -30.15 1.89 5.54
CA GLN A 104 -30.45 0.47 5.28
C GLN A 104 -29.50 -0.50 6.02
N GLY A 105 -28.69 0.00 6.96
CA GLY A 105 -27.82 -0.82 7.79
C GLY A 105 -26.43 -1.11 7.24
N ALA A 106 -25.96 -0.39 6.21
CA ALA A 106 -24.57 -0.48 5.76
C ALA A 106 -23.61 -0.14 6.90
N ASN A 107 -22.59 -0.97 7.12
CA ASN A 107 -21.61 -0.76 8.17
C ASN A 107 -20.65 0.41 7.82
N PRO A 108 -20.68 1.54 8.55
CA PRO A 108 -19.88 2.73 8.22
C PRO A 108 -18.38 2.57 8.52
N VAL A 109 -17.97 1.50 9.19
CA VAL A 109 -16.57 1.21 9.53
C VAL A 109 -16.06 -0.08 8.88
N ALA A 110 -16.77 -0.64 7.91
CA ALA A 110 -16.33 -1.85 7.20
C ALA A 110 -15.01 -1.62 6.45
N PRO A 111 -13.92 -2.37 6.77
CA PRO A 111 -12.67 -2.26 6.03
C PRO A 111 -12.65 -3.12 4.77
N ASN A 112 -11.98 -2.63 3.73
CA ASN A 112 -11.55 -3.46 2.61
C ASN A 112 -10.31 -4.31 2.99
N MET A 113 -9.79 -5.12 2.05
CA MET A 113 -8.62 -5.98 2.30
C MET A 113 -7.32 -5.22 2.61
N GLU A 114 -7.25 -3.92 2.29
CA GLU A 114 -6.12 -3.05 2.63
C GLU A 114 -6.35 -2.27 3.93
N GLY A 115 -7.45 -2.53 4.64
CA GLY A 115 -7.82 -1.87 5.88
C GLY A 115 -8.48 -0.49 5.70
N TRP A 116 -8.86 -0.09 4.48
CA TRP A 116 -9.53 1.18 4.22
C TRP A 116 -11.01 1.10 4.58
N THR A 117 -11.47 2.03 5.41
CA THR A 117 -12.90 2.23 5.73
C THR A 117 -13.51 3.33 4.84
N PRO A 118 -14.84 3.49 4.81
CA PRO A 118 -15.48 4.61 4.12
C PRO A 118 -14.93 5.99 4.51
N LEU A 119 -14.51 6.17 5.77
CA LEU A 119 -13.89 7.41 6.24
C LEU A 119 -12.51 7.64 5.60
N HIS A 120 -11.69 6.59 5.44
CA HIS A 120 -10.41 6.70 4.72
C HIS A 120 -10.63 7.11 3.27
N CYS A 121 -11.55 6.46 2.58
CA CYS A 121 -11.89 6.79 1.19
C CYS A 121 -12.33 8.25 1.06
N ALA A 122 -13.31 8.68 1.87
CA ALA A 122 -13.79 10.06 1.85
C ALA A 122 -12.68 11.07 2.17
N ALA A 123 -11.82 10.76 3.15
CA ALA A 123 -10.73 11.63 3.55
C ALA A 123 -9.64 11.76 2.48
N GLY A 124 -9.25 10.65 1.85
CA GLY A 124 -8.24 10.66 0.78
C GLY A 124 -8.73 11.24 -0.53
N ASP A 125 -10.03 11.12 -0.83
CA ASP A 125 -10.64 11.60 -2.08
C ASP A 125 -11.30 12.99 -1.95
N GLY A 126 -11.12 13.71 -0.84
CA GLY A 126 -11.55 15.11 -0.71
C GLY A 126 -13.05 15.32 -0.54
N GLN A 127 -13.75 14.40 0.14
CA GLN A 127 -15.22 14.40 0.25
C GLN A 127 -15.73 14.93 1.60
N ASP A 128 -15.60 16.23 1.83
CA ASP A 128 -15.94 16.94 3.09
C ASP A 128 -17.30 16.54 3.69
N GLU A 129 -18.36 16.55 2.87
CA GLU A 129 -19.72 16.27 3.34
C GLU A 129 -19.91 14.81 3.78
N ILE A 130 -19.19 13.88 3.14
CA ILE A 130 -19.18 12.48 3.57
C ILE A 130 -18.41 12.36 4.89
N VAL A 131 -17.24 13.01 5.02
CA VAL A 131 -16.44 12.97 6.25
C VAL A 131 -17.24 13.49 7.44
N LYS A 132 -17.84 14.69 7.33
CA LYS A 132 -18.70 15.27 8.38
C LYS A 132 -19.85 14.33 8.75
N TYR A 133 -20.49 13.74 7.74
CA TYR A 133 -21.59 12.82 8.00
C TYR A 133 -21.14 11.55 8.72
N LEU A 134 -20.07 10.90 8.27
CA LEU A 134 -19.55 9.70 8.93
C LEU A 134 -19.15 9.98 10.38
N LEU A 135 -18.44 11.08 10.65
CA LEU A 135 -18.07 11.49 12.00
C LEU A 135 -19.29 11.79 12.88
N SER A 136 -20.36 12.36 12.31
CA SER A 136 -21.63 12.59 13.03
C SER A 136 -22.33 11.31 13.51
N LEU A 137 -21.99 10.15 12.92
CA LEU A 137 -22.49 8.84 13.35
C LEU A 137 -21.71 8.25 14.53
N GLY A 138 -20.68 8.95 15.03
CA GLY A 138 -19.84 8.48 16.11
C GLY A 138 -18.82 7.41 15.70
N VAL A 139 -18.47 7.34 14.40
CA VAL A 139 -17.36 6.48 13.97
C VAL A 139 -16.04 6.97 14.58
N PRO A 140 -15.12 6.07 14.99
CA PRO A 140 -13.81 6.48 15.48
C PRO A 140 -13.06 7.31 14.42
N VAL A 141 -12.58 8.49 14.82
CA VAL A 141 -11.84 9.40 13.92
C VAL A 141 -10.50 8.80 13.48
N ASP A 142 -9.80 8.13 14.41
CA ASP A 142 -8.54 7.42 14.18
C ASP A 142 -8.77 5.94 13.87
N VAL A 143 -9.80 5.63 13.09
CA VAL A 143 -10.07 4.26 12.68
C VAL A 143 -8.86 3.70 11.94
N THR A 144 -8.31 2.59 12.42
CA THR A 144 -7.23 1.85 11.75
C THR A 144 -7.62 0.38 11.71
N CYS A 145 -7.63 -0.23 10.53
CA CYS A 145 -7.94 -1.66 10.39
C CYS A 145 -6.71 -2.50 10.07
N SER A 146 -5.58 -1.86 9.77
CA SER A 146 -4.25 -2.46 9.78
C SER A 146 -3.23 -1.41 10.18
N HIS A 147 -2.07 -1.83 10.71
CA HIS A 147 -0.97 -0.90 11.01
C HIS A 147 -0.41 -0.22 9.74
N ALA A 148 -0.62 -0.80 8.56
CA ALA A 148 -0.11 -0.27 7.30
C ALA A 148 -0.96 0.88 6.74
N THR A 149 -2.28 0.86 6.98
CA THR A 149 -3.21 1.84 6.42
C THR A 149 -3.01 3.23 7.04
N GLY A 150 -2.70 3.32 8.34
CA GLY A 150 -2.70 4.60 9.06
C GLY A 150 -4.09 5.14 9.34
N ALA A 151 -4.18 6.31 9.98
CA ALA A 151 -5.45 6.99 10.27
C ALA A 151 -5.92 7.84 9.06
N PRO A 152 -7.22 8.16 8.94
CA PRO A 152 -7.76 9.01 7.87
C PRO A 152 -7.06 10.38 7.73
N LEU A 153 -6.58 10.96 8.84
CA LEU A 153 -5.87 12.24 8.85
C LEU A 153 -4.58 12.20 8.01
N ILE A 154 -3.86 11.07 8.02
CA ILE A 154 -2.63 10.88 7.24
C ILE A 154 -2.94 11.00 5.74
N TRP A 155 -4.05 10.42 5.28
CA TRP A 155 -4.45 10.43 3.87
C TRP A 155 -5.01 11.79 3.43
N ALA A 156 -5.81 12.45 4.26
CA ALA A 156 -6.25 13.81 3.99
C ALA A 156 -5.06 14.76 3.82
N ALA A 157 -4.06 14.67 4.71
CA ALA A 157 -2.82 15.43 4.61
C ALA A 157 -2.00 15.07 3.36
N ARG A 158 -1.88 13.78 3.04
CA ARG A 158 -1.10 13.27 1.89
C ARG A 158 -1.62 13.75 0.54
N PHE A 159 -2.93 13.95 0.43
CA PHE A 159 -3.56 14.45 -0.80
C PHE A 159 -3.88 15.95 -0.75
N GLY A 160 -3.46 16.65 0.31
CA GLY A 160 -3.57 18.11 0.40
C GLY A 160 -4.98 18.63 0.71
N HIS A 161 -5.87 17.80 1.26
CA HIS A 161 -7.26 18.17 1.56
C HIS A 161 -7.38 18.93 2.88
N ALA A 162 -6.99 20.21 2.88
CA ALA A 162 -6.93 21.05 4.08
C ALA A 162 -8.25 21.15 4.86
N SER A 163 -9.39 21.27 4.16
CA SER A 163 -10.72 21.28 4.78
C SER A 163 -10.98 20.01 5.60
N ILE A 164 -10.61 18.85 5.08
CA ILE A 164 -10.76 17.56 5.77
C ILE A 164 -9.79 17.44 6.93
N VAL A 165 -8.54 17.88 6.76
CA VAL A 165 -7.57 17.95 7.85
C VAL A 165 -8.14 18.76 9.01
N GLU A 166 -8.72 19.93 8.74
CA GLU A 166 -9.36 20.76 9.75
C GLU A 166 -10.54 20.04 10.43
N ILE A 167 -11.44 19.41 9.66
CA ILE A 167 -12.57 18.65 10.19
C ILE A 167 -12.11 17.50 11.11
N LEU A 168 -11.13 16.71 10.68
CA LEU A 168 -10.62 15.57 11.46
C LEU A 168 -9.97 16.05 12.77
N LEU A 169 -9.18 17.13 12.72
CA LEU A 169 -8.56 17.72 13.92
C LEU A 169 -9.59 18.31 14.89
N GLN A 170 -10.67 18.93 14.38
CA GLN A 170 -11.79 19.38 15.22
C GLN A 170 -12.51 18.22 15.94
N HIS A 171 -12.46 17.02 15.35
CA HIS A 171 -12.95 15.78 15.94
C HIS A 171 -11.88 15.02 16.74
N HIS A 172 -10.80 15.69 17.15
CA HIS A 172 -9.74 15.16 18.01
C HIS A 172 -8.94 14.00 17.39
N ALA A 173 -8.75 13.97 16.07
CA ALA A 173 -7.81 13.05 15.43
C ALA A 173 -6.40 13.20 16.00
N ASP A 174 -5.70 12.08 16.20
CA ASP A 174 -4.31 12.08 16.64
C ASP A 174 -3.38 12.64 15.56
N VAL A 175 -2.96 13.88 15.76
CA VAL A 175 -2.05 14.63 14.87
C VAL A 175 -0.65 14.00 14.76
N ASN A 176 -0.28 13.13 15.70
CA ASN A 176 1.02 12.45 15.74
C ASN A 176 0.91 10.95 15.43
N SER A 177 -0.25 10.49 14.94
CA SER A 177 -0.44 9.11 14.50
C SER A 177 0.59 8.69 13.43
N THR A 178 0.99 7.42 13.46
CA THR A 178 2.02 6.88 12.55
C THR A 178 1.52 5.64 11.80
N THR A 179 1.89 5.52 10.53
CA THR A 179 1.78 4.24 9.80
C THR A 179 2.93 3.28 10.15
N SER A 180 2.84 2.02 9.71
CA SER A 180 3.94 1.03 9.84
C SER A 180 5.24 1.42 9.13
N ILE A 181 5.16 2.36 8.18
CA ILE A 181 6.30 2.94 7.47
C ILE A 181 6.63 4.35 7.95
N ASP A 182 6.25 4.68 9.19
CA ASP A 182 6.60 5.90 9.91
C ASP A 182 6.10 7.21 9.28
N TYR A 183 5.05 7.17 8.45
CA TYR A 183 4.41 8.40 7.98
C TYR A 183 3.51 9.00 9.06
N THR A 184 3.68 10.29 9.32
CA THR A 184 2.82 11.12 10.18
C THR A 184 1.95 12.05 9.32
N PRO A 185 0.87 12.64 9.87
CA PRO A 185 0.13 13.72 9.19
C PRO A 185 1.04 14.87 8.71
N LEU A 186 2.02 15.26 9.53
CA LEU A 186 2.99 16.29 9.18
C LEU A 186 3.85 15.88 7.98
N LEU A 187 4.48 14.70 8.01
CA LEU A 187 5.26 14.20 6.88
C LEU A 187 4.41 14.08 5.60
N SER A 188 3.19 13.56 5.72
CA SER A 188 2.27 13.45 4.59
C SER A 188 1.94 14.80 3.97
N SER A 189 1.70 15.85 4.76
CA SER A 189 1.47 17.21 4.25
C SER A 189 2.69 17.80 3.53
N ILE A 190 3.90 17.48 4.01
CA ILE A 190 5.16 17.93 3.41
C ILE A 190 5.38 17.27 2.04
N TYR A 191 5.17 15.96 1.94
CA TYR A 191 5.28 15.26 0.65
C TYR A 191 4.17 15.64 -0.34
N ALA A 192 3.03 16.13 0.15
CA ALA A 192 1.99 16.71 -0.68
C ALA A 192 2.32 18.14 -1.15
N ASP A 193 3.40 18.74 -0.63
CA ASP A 193 3.75 20.16 -0.78
C ASP A 193 2.59 21.10 -0.41
N SER A 194 1.77 20.68 0.56
CA SER A 194 0.60 21.45 1.01
C SER A 194 0.92 22.26 2.26
N LEU A 195 1.39 23.50 2.05
CA LEU A 195 1.67 24.45 3.14
C LEU A 195 0.45 24.68 4.06
N GLU A 196 -0.76 24.64 3.50
CA GLU A 196 -1.99 24.80 4.28
C GLU A 196 -2.22 23.63 5.24
N CYS A 197 -2.14 22.39 4.74
CA CYS A 197 -2.20 21.19 5.60
C CYS A 197 -1.09 21.20 6.64
N THR A 198 0.14 21.57 6.26
CA THR A 198 1.29 21.68 7.19
C THR A 198 0.98 22.67 8.31
N LYS A 199 0.46 23.86 8.00
CA LYS A 199 0.08 24.85 9.02
C LYS A 199 -1.01 24.33 9.96
N LEU A 200 -2.01 23.62 9.43
CA LEU A 200 -3.10 23.06 10.24
C LEU A 200 -2.60 22.01 11.23
N VAL A 201 -1.77 21.06 10.79
CA VAL A 201 -1.25 20.01 11.67
C VAL A 201 -0.24 20.56 12.69
N ILE A 202 0.59 21.54 12.31
CA ILE A 202 1.47 22.25 13.26
C ILE A 202 0.64 22.95 14.34
N LYS A 203 -0.41 23.69 13.93
CA LYS A 203 -1.31 24.37 14.86
C LYS A 203 -2.02 23.41 15.83
N ALA A 204 -2.27 22.17 15.37
CA ALA A 204 -2.86 21.12 16.20
C ALA A 204 -1.86 20.38 17.11
N GLY A 205 -0.57 20.75 17.09
CA GLY A 205 0.44 20.18 17.98
C GLY A 205 1.20 18.99 17.38
N ALA A 206 1.38 18.95 16.07
CA ALA A 206 2.30 18.00 15.44
C ALA A 206 3.71 18.12 16.04
N ASP A 207 4.33 16.99 16.37
CA ASP A 207 5.72 16.92 16.78
C ASP A 207 6.62 17.23 15.57
N LEU A 208 7.28 18.38 15.62
CA LEU A 208 8.10 18.93 14.55
C LEU A 208 9.42 18.17 14.35
N ASN A 209 9.76 17.25 15.26
CA ASN A 209 10.99 16.47 15.24
C ASN A 209 10.72 14.96 15.06
N LEU A 210 9.47 14.51 15.16
CA LEU A 210 9.07 13.12 14.95
C LEU A 210 9.31 12.69 13.49
N LYS A 211 10.25 11.74 13.31
CA LYS A 211 10.63 11.19 12.00
C LYS A 211 11.19 12.24 11.02
N CYS A 212 11.79 13.29 11.56
CA CYS A 212 12.58 14.29 10.84
C CYS A 212 11.83 15.04 9.71
N PRO A 213 10.75 15.78 10.03
CA PRO A 213 9.99 16.58 9.07
C PRO A 213 10.85 17.58 8.29
N LEU A 214 11.80 18.22 8.96
CA LEU A 214 12.70 19.20 8.33
C LEU A 214 13.58 18.57 7.23
N ASP A 215 14.12 17.37 7.46
CA ASP A 215 14.87 16.63 6.42
C ASP A 215 13.99 16.30 5.20
N SER A 216 12.75 15.88 5.45
CA SER A 216 11.78 15.60 4.37
C SER A 216 11.44 16.87 3.57
N ALA A 217 11.25 18.01 4.23
CA ALA A 217 10.98 19.28 3.55
C ALA A 217 12.18 19.73 2.69
N ILE A 218 13.41 19.52 3.16
CA ILE A 218 14.65 19.78 2.41
C ILE A 218 14.77 18.88 1.19
N HIS A 219 14.43 17.59 1.34
CA HIS A 219 14.40 16.64 0.22
C HIS A 219 13.39 17.08 -0.86
N CYS A 220 12.19 17.51 -0.46
CA CYS A 220 11.18 18.06 -1.37
C CYS A 220 11.61 19.42 -1.96
N GLY A 221 12.48 20.17 -1.26
CA GLY A 221 12.96 21.49 -1.67
C GLY A 221 11.96 22.61 -1.45
N SER A 222 10.96 22.41 -0.60
CA SER A 222 9.88 23.39 -0.35
C SER A 222 10.34 24.43 0.68
N VAL A 223 10.83 25.56 0.19
CA VAL A 223 11.38 26.66 1.02
C VAL A 223 10.33 27.22 1.99
N ASP A 224 9.07 27.34 1.56
CA ASP A 224 8.00 27.88 2.39
C ASP A 224 7.63 26.94 3.54
N ILE A 225 7.62 25.63 3.30
CA ILE A 225 7.41 24.62 4.35
C ILE A 225 8.60 24.61 5.33
N ILE A 226 9.84 24.72 4.84
CA ILE A 226 11.03 24.80 5.70
C ILE A 226 10.94 26.01 6.62
N LYS A 227 10.62 27.19 6.08
CA LYS A 227 10.40 28.40 6.89
C LYS A 227 9.29 28.20 7.91
N CYS A 228 8.16 27.64 7.49
CA CYS A 228 7.03 27.35 8.37
C CYS A 228 7.42 26.44 9.56
N LEU A 229 8.19 25.38 9.29
CA LEU A 229 8.69 24.47 10.34
C LEU A 229 9.64 25.19 11.32
N LEU A 230 10.59 25.96 10.79
CA LEU A 230 11.57 26.68 11.62
C LEU A 230 10.90 27.77 12.47
N GLU A 231 9.97 28.54 11.89
CA GLU A 231 9.16 29.53 12.60
C GLU A 231 8.29 28.91 13.70
N ALA A 232 7.83 27.67 13.49
CA ALA A 232 7.09 26.90 14.48
C ALA A 232 7.98 26.26 15.57
N GLY A 233 9.30 26.37 15.46
CA GLY A 233 10.26 25.85 16.44
C GLY A 233 10.79 24.44 16.17
N ALA A 234 10.75 23.96 14.92
CA ALA A 234 11.46 22.73 14.55
C ALA A 234 12.96 22.88 14.82
N ASP A 235 13.59 21.87 15.41
CA ASP A 235 15.00 21.94 15.78
C ASP A 235 15.88 21.60 14.56
N PRO A 236 16.68 22.55 14.04
CA PRO A 236 17.57 22.32 12.90
C PRO A 236 18.78 21.44 13.24
N ASN A 237 18.93 21.02 14.51
CA ASN A 237 20.00 20.17 14.99
C ASN A 237 19.59 18.69 15.16
N VAL A 238 18.34 18.34 14.86
CA VAL A 238 17.87 16.95 14.93
C VAL A 238 18.44 16.16 13.76
N ARG A 239 19.31 15.19 14.08
CA ARG A 239 19.84 14.26 13.09
C ARG A 239 18.76 13.30 12.61
N ASN A 240 18.78 12.99 11.31
CA ASN A 240 17.88 12.00 10.74
C ASN A 240 18.30 10.56 11.07
N LYS A 241 17.55 9.57 10.56
CA LYS A 241 17.84 8.14 10.81
C LYS A 241 19.23 7.69 10.34
N TYR A 242 19.87 8.47 9.48
CA TYR A 242 21.21 8.23 8.97
C TYR A 242 22.26 9.12 9.66
N GLU A 243 21.90 9.70 10.80
CA GLU A 243 22.77 10.57 11.60
C GLU A 243 23.19 11.86 10.87
N TRP A 244 22.47 12.31 9.84
CA TRP A 244 22.78 13.56 9.14
C TRP A 244 21.93 14.71 9.68
N LEU A 245 22.55 15.88 9.83
CA LEU A 245 21.87 17.12 10.14
C LEU A 245 21.12 17.68 8.91
N PRO A 246 20.02 18.42 9.11
CA PRO A 246 19.32 19.15 8.07
C PRO A 246 20.26 19.95 7.14
N ILE A 247 21.25 20.67 7.69
CA ILE A 247 22.20 21.43 6.87
C ILE A 247 23.12 20.54 6.01
N GLU A 248 23.58 19.41 6.55
CA GLU A 248 24.37 18.42 5.79
C GLU A 248 23.52 17.86 4.65
N ARG A 249 22.22 17.65 4.88
CA ARG A 249 21.26 17.18 3.88
C ARG A 249 20.99 18.19 2.78
N ALA A 250 20.88 19.46 3.12
CA ALA A 250 20.77 20.54 2.14
C ALA A 250 22.00 20.56 1.21
N VAL A 251 23.21 20.41 1.77
CA VAL A 251 24.46 20.36 1.00
C VAL A 251 24.55 19.08 0.14
N ILE A 252 24.23 17.91 0.69
CA ILE A 252 24.21 16.62 -0.05
C ILE A 252 23.27 16.69 -1.26
N TYR A 253 22.13 17.37 -1.12
CA TYR A 253 21.17 17.58 -2.21
C TYR A 253 21.45 18.80 -3.09
N ALA A 254 22.59 19.46 -2.90
CA ALA A 254 22.99 20.68 -3.62
C ALA A 254 21.93 21.80 -3.54
N LYS A 255 21.24 21.91 -2.39
CA LYS A 255 20.24 22.94 -2.09
C LYS A 255 20.91 24.09 -1.32
N TRP A 256 21.72 24.88 -2.02
CA TRP A 256 22.57 25.92 -1.41
C TRP A 256 21.79 26.99 -0.66
N ASP A 257 20.72 27.51 -1.24
CA ASP A 257 19.87 28.54 -0.59
C ASP A 257 19.29 28.03 0.74
N ILE A 258 18.97 26.73 0.80
CA ILE A 258 18.47 26.09 2.02
C ILE A 258 19.61 25.89 3.03
N ALA A 259 20.81 25.53 2.57
CA ALA A 259 21.98 25.41 3.44
C ALA A 259 22.34 26.78 4.07
N GLU A 260 22.31 27.85 3.29
CA GLU A 260 22.53 29.23 3.77
C GLU A 260 21.45 29.65 4.77
N MET A 261 20.18 29.29 4.52
CA MET A 261 19.08 29.53 5.46
C MET A 261 19.27 28.80 6.80
N LEU A 262 19.72 27.54 6.77
CA LEU A 262 19.89 26.72 7.97
C LEU A 262 21.17 27.05 8.75
N PHE A 263 22.20 27.57 8.08
CA PHE A 263 23.50 27.88 8.66
C PHE A 263 23.44 28.71 9.95
N PRO A 264 22.74 29.87 10.01
CA PRO A 264 22.68 30.67 11.24
C PRO A 264 21.89 29.99 12.38
N LEU A 265 21.13 28.94 12.09
CA LEU A 265 20.30 28.22 13.05
C LEU A 265 20.95 26.90 13.53
N THR A 266 22.02 26.47 12.89
CA THR A 266 22.65 25.16 13.14
C THR A 266 23.91 25.30 13.99
N SER A 267 24.03 24.46 15.00
CA SER A 267 25.22 24.36 15.84
C SER A 267 26.40 23.80 15.05
N PRO A 268 27.64 24.26 15.30
CA PRO A 268 28.82 23.74 14.62
C PRO A 268 28.97 22.22 14.77
N VAL A 269 29.25 21.56 13.65
CA VAL A 269 29.58 20.12 13.60
C VAL A 269 31.06 19.94 13.98
N PRO A 270 31.40 19.18 15.03
CA PRO A 270 32.78 19.02 15.48
C PRO A 270 33.76 18.54 14.41
N GLU A 271 33.29 17.74 13.47
CA GLU A 271 34.06 17.17 12.36
C GLU A 271 34.35 18.18 11.23
N VAL A 272 33.67 19.33 11.23
CA VAL A 272 33.82 20.38 10.22
C VAL A 272 34.77 21.46 10.76
N HIS A 273 36.03 21.45 10.31
CA HIS A 273 37.06 22.39 10.78
C HIS A 273 36.82 23.85 10.36
N ASP A 274 36.37 24.07 9.11
CA ASP A 274 35.92 25.38 8.63
C ASP A 274 34.39 25.44 8.73
N TRP A 275 33.87 26.06 9.79
CA TRP A 275 32.42 26.19 9.97
C TRP A 275 31.85 27.29 9.07
N SER A 276 31.75 26.95 7.79
CA SER A 276 31.11 27.73 6.73
C SER A 276 30.31 26.79 5.84
N VAL A 277 29.35 27.30 5.05
CA VAL A 277 28.63 26.45 4.07
C VAL A 277 29.62 25.76 3.12
N HIS A 278 30.71 26.43 2.77
CA HIS A 278 31.78 25.87 1.96
C HIS A 278 32.58 24.77 2.69
N GLY A 279 32.92 24.97 3.96
CA GLY A 279 33.62 23.95 4.75
C GLY A 279 32.75 22.72 5.04
N ILE A 280 31.43 22.88 5.19
CA ILE A 280 30.48 21.76 5.25
C ILE A 280 30.49 20.98 3.92
N LEU A 281 30.52 21.66 2.78
CA LEU A 281 30.67 21.00 1.48
C LEU A 281 31.97 20.20 1.39
N GLN A 282 33.11 20.80 1.76
CA GLN A 282 34.39 20.09 1.79
C GLN A 282 34.34 18.85 2.68
N TYR A 283 33.66 18.94 3.83
CA TYR A 283 33.46 17.79 4.71
C TYR A 283 32.60 16.71 4.05
N VAL A 284 31.45 17.04 3.46
CA VAL A 284 30.57 16.09 2.76
C VAL A 284 31.29 15.41 1.59
N GLU A 285 32.21 16.10 0.90
CA GLU A 285 33.02 15.54 -0.19
C GLU A 285 34.22 14.69 0.28
N SER A 286 34.59 14.80 1.56
CA SER A 286 35.74 14.14 2.15
C SER A 286 35.63 12.62 2.16
N ASN A 287 36.77 11.93 2.19
CA ASN A 287 36.82 10.47 2.34
C ASN A 287 36.23 10.03 3.69
N ALA A 288 36.44 10.80 4.76
CA ALA A 288 35.89 10.50 6.08
C ALA A 288 34.36 10.45 6.07
N PHE A 289 33.70 11.39 5.38
CA PHE A 289 32.24 11.39 5.24
C PHE A 289 31.74 10.20 4.41
N LYS A 290 32.43 9.87 3.32
CA LYS A 290 32.11 8.69 2.48
C LYS A 290 32.22 7.38 3.27
N GLU A 291 33.28 7.21 4.04
CA GLU A 291 33.45 6.06 4.94
C GLU A 291 32.34 5.98 5.99
N LYS A 292 31.92 7.13 6.56
CA LYS A 292 30.78 7.20 7.47
C LYS A 292 29.48 6.76 6.79
N CYS A 293 29.23 7.20 5.55
CA CYS A 293 28.06 6.78 4.78
C CYS A 293 28.05 5.27 4.49
N GLU A 294 29.19 4.70 4.13
CA GLU A 294 29.32 3.25 3.94
C GLU A 294 29.07 2.47 5.23
N ALA A 295 29.54 2.98 6.37
CA ALA A 295 29.30 2.36 7.67
C ALA A 295 27.80 2.37 8.03
N ILE A 296 27.10 3.48 7.79
CA ILE A 296 25.65 3.60 7.99
C ILE A 296 24.90 2.62 7.07
N GLN A 297 25.24 2.56 5.78
CA GLN A 297 24.60 1.64 4.84
C GLN A 297 24.78 0.17 5.26
N LYS A 298 25.96 -0.21 5.76
CA LYS A 298 26.23 -1.56 6.30
C LYS A 298 25.37 -1.87 7.52
N LYS A 299 25.20 -0.89 8.42
CA LYS A 299 24.33 -1.02 9.61
C LYS A 299 22.87 -1.17 9.21
N ASP A 300 22.36 -0.30 8.34
CA ASP A 300 20.98 -0.34 7.84
C ASP A 300 20.66 -1.66 7.13
N LEU A 301 21.61 -2.15 6.31
CA LEU A 301 21.49 -3.45 5.65
C LEU A 301 21.35 -4.59 6.68
N ALA A 302 22.14 -4.56 7.75
CA ALA A 302 22.06 -5.55 8.81
C ALA A 302 20.71 -5.48 9.56
N ASP A 303 20.25 -4.28 9.91
CA ASP A 303 18.98 -4.07 10.60
C ASP A 303 17.78 -4.53 9.75
N LEU A 304 17.78 -4.24 8.44
CA LEU A 304 16.75 -4.71 7.51
C LEU A 304 16.73 -6.24 7.41
N LYS A 305 17.89 -6.89 7.37
CA LYS A 305 17.98 -8.36 7.37
C LYS A 305 17.41 -8.96 8.66
N VAL A 306 17.68 -8.35 9.81
CA VAL A 306 17.12 -8.78 11.11
C VAL A 306 15.61 -8.60 11.16
N LYS A 307 15.11 -7.40 10.80
CA LYS A 307 13.66 -7.11 10.76
C LYS A 307 12.92 -8.04 9.79
N GLY A 308 13.50 -8.31 8.63
CA GLY A 308 12.96 -9.28 7.67
C GLY A 308 12.89 -10.69 8.28
N ALA A 309 13.95 -11.14 8.94
CA ALA A 309 13.99 -12.46 9.57
C ALA A 309 12.98 -12.60 10.71
N ASP A 310 12.81 -11.57 11.55
CA ASP A 310 11.84 -11.58 12.64
C ASP A 310 10.40 -11.51 12.15
N SER A 311 10.14 -10.75 11.07
CA SER A 311 8.82 -10.71 10.41
C SER A 311 8.44 -12.08 9.85
N VAL A 312 9.41 -12.81 9.26
CA VAL A 312 9.20 -14.20 8.82
C VAL A 312 8.84 -15.11 9.99
N LYS A 313 9.52 -15.01 11.14
CA LYS A 313 9.18 -15.81 12.34
C LYS A 313 7.76 -15.55 12.84
N LYS A 314 7.27 -14.32 12.70
CA LYS A 314 5.91 -13.90 13.05
C LYS A 314 4.85 -14.23 11.98
N LYS A 315 5.26 -14.78 10.83
CA LYS A 315 4.41 -15.03 9.64
C LYS A 315 3.83 -13.75 9.01
N GLU A 316 4.49 -12.61 9.22
CA GLU A 316 4.14 -11.31 8.62
C GLU A 316 4.86 -11.15 7.26
N TYR A 317 4.46 -11.95 6.27
CA TYR A 317 5.24 -12.07 5.02
C TYR A 317 5.25 -10.82 4.15
N LEU A 318 4.20 -9.99 4.18
CA LEU A 318 4.20 -8.69 3.49
C LEU A 318 5.26 -7.75 4.08
N ASN A 319 5.38 -7.69 5.41
CA ASN A 319 6.39 -6.89 6.10
C ASN A 319 7.81 -7.42 5.80
N ALA A 320 7.99 -8.74 5.87
CA ALA A 320 9.26 -9.37 5.55
C ALA A 320 9.72 -9.07 4.12
N LEU A 321 8.79 -9.16 3.16
CA LEU A 321 9.03 -8.85 1.75
C LEU A 321 9.51 -7.41 1.59
N ASP A 322 8.82 -6.44 2.19
CA ASP A 322 9.23 -5.02 2.16
C ASP A 322 10.63 -4.79 2.74
N PHE A 323 10.95 -5.38 3.90
CA PHE A 323 12.28 -5.24 4.51
C PHE A 323 13.39 -5.82 3.62
N TYR A 324 13.19 -7.02 3.06
CA TYR A 324 14.19 -7.62 2.18
C TYR A 324 14.29 -6.90 0.83
N SER A 325 13.20 -6.41 0.26
CA SER A 325 13.23 -5.60 -0.96
C SER A 325 14.00 -4.30 -0.73
N LYS A 326 13.80 -3.61 0.41
CA LYS A 326 14.63 -2.45 0.80
C LYS A 326 16.11 -2.83 0.95
N ALA A 327 16.41 -3.98 1.55
CA ALA A 327 17.79 -4.47 1.68
C ALA A 327 18.47 -4.69 0.31
N ILE A 328 17.73 -5.18 -0.70
CA ILE A 328 18.25 -5.39 -2.07
C ILE A 328 18.63 -4.05 -2.72
N THR A 329 17.93 -2.96 -2.42
CA THR A 329 18.31 -1.64 -2.94
C THR A 329 19.65 -1.14 -2.39
N ILE A 330 20.07 -1.64 -1.22
CA ILE A 330 21.36 -1.34 -0.61
C ILE A 330 22.43 -2.32 -1.12
N ASP A 331 22.13 -3.62 -1.16
CA ASP A 331 23.03 -4.67 -1.66
C ASP A 331 22.33 -5.59 -2.67
N SER A 332 22.43 -5.20 -3.94
CA SER A 332 21.82 -5.93 -5.06
C SER A 332 22.60 -7.19 -5.48
N ARG A 333 23.70 -7.52 -4.80
CA ARG A 333 24.54 -8.68 -5.10
C ARG A 333 24.35 -9.82 -4.10
N ASP A 334 23.61 -9.61 -3.01
CA ASP A 334 23.34 -10.65 -2.03
C ASP A 334 22.23 -11.61 -2.49
N ALA A 335 22.64 -12.78 -3.00
CA ALA A 335 21.75 -13.85 -3.40
C ALA A 335 20.77 -14.29 -2.29
N ALA A 336 21.15 -14.17 -1.02
CA ALA A 336 20.30 -14.59 0.09
C ALA A 336 19.06 -13.70 0.25
N LEU A 337 19.18 -12.40 -0.05
CA LEU A 337 18.04 -11.48 -0.02
C LEU A 337 16.98 -11.87 -1.04
N PHE A 338 17.38 -12.12 -2.30
CA PHE A 338 16.47 -12.59 -3.35
C PHE A 338 15.79 -13.92 -2.99
N SER A 339 16.52 -14.86 -2.40
CA SER A 339 15.93 -16.13 -1.92
C SER A 339 14.91 -15.94 -0.80
N ASN A 340 15.11 -14.93 0.07
CA ASN A 340 14.18 -14.60 1.14
C ASN A 340 12.94 -13.84 0.62
N VAL A 341 13.09 -12.94 -0.36
CA VAL A 341 11.95 -12.30 -1.04
C VAL A 341 11.11 -13.36 -1.75
N SER A 342 11.75 -14.25 -2.52
CA SER A 342 11.09 -15.37 -3.20
C SER A 342 10.27 -16.23 -2.23
N PHE A 343 10.83 -16.53 -1.06
CA PHE A 343 10.10 -17.25 0.00
C PHE A 343 8.86 -16.50 0.49
N CYS A 344 8.98 -15.20 0.77
CA CYS A 344 7.86 -14.41 1.24
C CYS A 344 6.76 -14.30 0.17
N ALA A 345 7.14 -14.07 -1.09
CA ALA A 345 6.22 -14.04 -2.22
C ALA A 345 5.48 -15.37 -2.40
N TYR A 346 6.17 -16.51 -2.25
CA TYR A 346 5.55 -17.84 -2.26
C TYR A 346 4.51 -18.00 -1.15
N GLN A 347 4.82 -17.59 0.09
CA GLN A 347 3.88 -17.67 1.20
C GLN A 347 2.64 -16.79 1.01
N LEU A 348 2.77 -15.72 0.23
CA LEU A 348 1.67 -14.81 -0.13
C LEU A 348 0.89 -15.25 -1.37
N GLY A 349 1.30 -16.32 -2.05
CA GLY A 349 0.66 -16.78 -3.28
C GLY A 349 1.09 -16.03 -4.56
N TYR A 350 2.13 -15.20 -4.50
CA TYR A 350 2.64 -14.42 -5.64
C TYR A 350 3.63 -15.24 -6.47
N GLY A 351 3.11 -16.22 -7.24
CA GLY A 351 3.92 -17.22 -7.96
C GLY A 351 4.95 -16.63 -8.94
N GLU A 352 4.56 -15.67 -9.77
CA GLU A 352 5.47 -15.06 -10.77
C GLU A 352 6.62 -14.28 -10.11
N MET A 353 6.29 -13.53 -9.06
CA MET A 353 7.29 -12.79 -8.27
C MET A 353 8.25 -13.76 -7.58
N ALA A 354 7.71 -14.80 -6.93
CA ALA A 354 8.51 -15.82 -6.27
C ALA A 354 9.51 -16.49 -7.23
N LEU A 355 9.08 -16.75 -8.48
CA LEU A 355 9.94 -17.33 -9.52
C LEU A 355 11.04 -16.37 -9.97
N SER A 356 10.68 -15.12 -10.28
CA SER A 356 11.62 -14.08 -10.71
C SER A 356 12.77 -13.91 -9.71
N ASP A 357 12.44 -13.76 -8.42
CA ASP A 357 13.44 -13.57 -7.37
C ASP A 357 14.27 -14.83 -7.12
N ALA A 358 13.68 -16.03 -7.25
CA ALA A 358 14.42 -17.29 -7.12
C ALA A 358 15.48 -17.46 -8.24
N LEU A 359 15.12 -17.12 -9.48
CA LEU A 359 16.02 -17.13 -10.62
C LEU A 359 17.15 -16.11 -10.47
N MET A 360 16.87 -14.93 -9.89
CA MET A 360 17.90 -13.94 -9.59
C MET A 360 18.87 -14.46 -8.51
N ALA A 361 18.36 -15.11 -7.46
CA ALA A 361 19.19 -15.75 -6.44
C ALA A 361 20.10 -16.84 -7.04
N GLN A 362 19.58 -17.66 -7.95
CA GLN A 362 20.36 -18.67 -8.68
C GLN A 362 21.41 -18.00 -9.57
N ARG A 363 21.07 -16.95 -10.32
CA ARG A 363 22.03 -16.24 -11.18
C ARG A 363 23.20 -15.67 -10.39
N LEU A 364 22.93 -15.09 -9.21
CA LEU A 364 23.94 -14.53 -8.32
C LEU A 364 24.77 -15.61 -7.62
N ARG A 365 24.18 -16.80 -7.36
CA ARG A 365 24.87 -17.93 -6.73
C ARG A 365 24.43 -19.28 -7.37
N PRO A 366 24.98 -19.66 -8.54
CA PRO A 366 24.51 -20.83 -9.30
C PRO A 366 24.70 -22.18 -8.61
N GLY A 367 25.66 -22.30 -7.68
CA GLY A 367 25.89 -23.53 -6.92
C GLY A 367 25.09 -23.63 -5.62
N TRP A 368 23.96 -22.92 -5.49
CA TRP A 368 23.21 -22.86 -4.23
C TRP A 368 21.90 -23.68 -4.29
N PRO A 369 21.85 -24.89 -3.69
CA PRO A 369 20.68 -25.77 -3.75
C PRO A 369 19.39 -25.07 -3.31
N LYS A 370 19.46 -24.20 -2.30
CA LYS A 370 18.29 -23.44 -1.80
C LYS A 370 17.63 -22.59 -2.88
N ALA A 371 18.40 -22.04 -3.83
CA ALA A 371 17.83 -21.26 -4.94
C ALA A 371 16.98 -22.15 -5.87
N TYR A 372 17.48 -23.34 -6.20
CA TYR A 372 16.74 -24.35 -6.98
C TYR A 372 15.47 -24.82 -6.28
N TYR A 373 15.53 -25.01 -4.96
CA TYR A 373 14.34 -25.30 -4.16
C TYR A 373 13.28 -24.20 -4.32
N ARG A 374 13.68 -22.92 -4.23
CA ARG A 374 12.77 -21.78 -4.39
C ARG A 374 12.15 -21.72 -5.79
N ILE A 375 12.94 -22.00 -6.84
CA ILE A 375 12.46 -22.08 -8.23
C ILE A 375 11.39 -23.18 -8.35
N GLY A 376 11.68 -24.38 -7.84
CA GLY A 376 10.73 -25.50 -7.86
C GLY A 376 9.44 -25.19 -7.12
N ALA A 377 9.53 -24.60 -5.92
CA ALA A 377 8.37 -24.19 -5.13
C ALA A 377 7.51 -23.13 -5.83
N ALA A 378 8.13 -22.16 -6.52
CA ALA A 378 7.41 -21.16 -7.30
C ALA A 378 6.66 -21.78 -8.50
N HIS A 379 7.30 -22.71 -9.23
CA HIS A 379 6.64 -23.45 -10.30
C HIS A 379 5.49 -24.34 -9.79
N MET A 380 5.63 -24.95 -8.60
CA MET A 380 4.53 -25.68 -7.95
C MET A 380 3.30 -24.79 -7.70
N LEU A 381 3.53 -23.56 -7.25
CA LEU A 381 2.47 -22.57 -7.01
C LEU A 381 1.80 -22.12 -8.32
N LEU A 382 2.58 -21.99 -9.41
CA LEU A 382 2.10 -21.69 -10.76
C LEU A 382 1.49 -22.89 -11.49
N ARG A 383 1.51 -24.09 -10.88
CA ARG A 383 1.06 -25.36 -11.47
C ARG A 383 1.86 -25.80 -12.70
N GLU A 384 3.10 -25.34 -12.82
CA GLU A 384 4.05 -25.73 -13.86
C GLU A 384 4.88 -26.94 -13.39
N TYR A 385 4.22 -28.07 -13.17
CA TYR A 385 4.80 -29.20 -12.43
C TYR A 385 6.05 -29.82 -13.07
N GLU A 386 6.16 -29.81 -14.41
CA GLU A 386 7.35 -30.28 -15.13
C GLU A 386 8.57 -29.39 -14.85
N LYS A 387 8.39 -28.06 -14.90
CA LYS A 387 9.46 -27.11 -14.56
C LYS A 387 9.83 -27.20 -13.07
N ALA A 388 8.84 -27.47 -12.22
CA ALA A 388 9.07 -27.68 -10.80
C ALA A 388 9.93 -28.93 -10.54
N SER A 389 9.60 -30.08 -11.14
CA SER A 389 10.37 -31.31 -10.96
C SER A 389 11.79 -31.15 -11.48
N GLN A 390 11.98 -30.52 -12.65
CA GLN A 390 13.33 -30.24 -13.17
C GLN A 390 14.15 -29.38 -12.20
N ALA A 391 13.59 -28.30 -11.65
CA ALA A 391 14.30 -27.44 -10.72
C ALA A 391 14.69 -28.17 -9.42
N PHE A 392 13.80 -29.00 -8.86
CA PHE A 392 14.13 -29.81 -7.68
C PHE A 392 15.18 -30.88 -7.98
N MET A 393 15.17 -31.47 -9.18
CA MET A 393 16.19 -32.43 -9.60
C MET A 393 17.55 -31.75 -9.72
N ASP A 394 17.63 -30.61 -10.40
CA ASP A 394 18.87 -29.83 -10.55
C ASP A 394 19.44 -29.43 -9.18
N GLY A 395 18.57 -29.01 -8.25
CA GLY A 395 18.98 -28.74 -6.88
C GLY A 395 19.48 -29.99 -6.14
N SER A 396 18.84 -31.15 -6.35
CA SER A 396 19.19 -32.40 -5.68
C SER A 396 20.54 -32.94 -6.16
N LEU A 397 20.94 -32.61 -7.38
CA LEU A 397 22.29 -32.88 -7.89
C LEU A 397 23.35 -32.06 -7.16
N LEU A 398 23.00 -30.85 -6.71
CA LEU A 398 23.91 -29.97 -5.96
C LEU A 398 24.01 -30.34 -4.47
N ASP A 399 22.93 -30.85 -3.87
CA ASP A 399 22.92 -31.42 -2.52
C ASP A 399 22.13 -32.73 -2.46
N PRO A 400 22.78 -33.88 -2.76
CA PRO A 400 22.13 -35.18 -2.77
C PRO A 400 21.64 -35.66 -1.40
N THR A 401 22.02 -34.99 -0.31
CA THR A 401 21.60 -35.35 1.06
C THR A 401 20.33 -34.63 1.51
N ASN A 402 19.86 -33.65 0.74
CA ASN A 402 18.67 -32.88 1.05
C ASN A 402 17.39 -33.70 0.81
N ILE A 403 16.81 -34.22 1.91
CA ILE A 403 15.60 -35.04 1.87
C ILE A 403 14.39 -34.21 1.41
N GLU A 404 14.24 -32.98 1.92
CA GLU A 404 13.12 -32.09 1.61
C GLU A 404 13.03 -31.80 0.10
N MET A 405 14.17 -31.64 -0.56
CA MET A 405 14.23 -31.42 -2.00
C MET A 405 13.81 -32.65 -2.82
N LYS A 406 14.20 -33.85 -2.39
CA LYS A 406 13.77 -35.10 -3.02
C LYS A 406 12.27 -35.34 -2.83
N GLU A 407 11.74 -35.04 -1.66
CA GLU A 407 10.31 -35.13 -1.39
C GLU A 407 9.53 -34.16 -2.28
N ALA A 408 9.98 -32.91 -2.39
CA ALA A 408 9.37 -31.92 -3.27
C ALA A 408 9.43 -32.31 -4.75
N TYR A 409 10.53 -32.94 -5.20
CA TYR A 409 10.63 -33.53 -6.54
C TYR A 409 9.53 -34.58 -6.78
N TRP A 410 9.38 -35.54 -5.86
CA TRP A 410 8.37 -36.60 -6.00
C TRP A 410 6.93 -36.05 -5.91
N GLU A 411 6.70 -35.01 -5.11
CA GLU A 411 5.42 -34.33 -5.07
C GLU A 411 5.08 -33.71 -6.43
N ALA A 412 6.03 -33.00 -7.05
CA ALA A 412 5.85 -32.41 -8.38
C ALA A 412 5.53 -33.47 -9.45
N GLU A 413 6.28 -34.58 -9.46
CA GLU A 413 6.05 -35.72 -10.37
C GLU A 413 4.66 -36.34 -10.20
N ASN A 414 4.22 -36.53 -8.95
CA ASN A 414 2.89 -37.07 -8.68
C ASN A 414 1.80 -36.12 -9.19
N ARG A 415 1.93 -34.81 -8.94
CA ARG A 415 0.97 -33.82 -9.45
C ARG A 415 0.92 -33.78 -10.97
N LEU A 416 2.07 -33.85 -11.63
CA LEU A 416 2.19 -33.92 -13.10
C LEU A 416 1.44 -35.15 -13.64
N ARG A 417 1.62 -36.33 -13.05
CA ARG A 417 0.91 -37.55 -13.48
C ARG A 417 -0.60 -37.41 -13.30
N THR A 418 -1.05 -36.84 -12.19
CA THR A 418 -2.50 -36.67 -11.95
C THR A 418 -3.14 -35.63 -12.87
N SER A 419 -2.41 -34.58 -13.29
CA SER A 419 -2.96 -33.60 -14.23
C SER A 419 -3.16 -34.18 -15.64
N HIS A 420 -2.27 -35.08 -16.07
CA HIS A 420 -2.36 -35.74 -17.38
C HIS A 420 -3.49 -36.79 -17.46
N VAL A 421 -3.87 -37.40 -16.33
CA VAL A 421 -4.99 -38.35 -16.26
C VAL A 421 -6.35 -37.64 -16.31
N GLY A 422 -6.43 -36.39 -15.84
CA GLY A 422 -7.64 -35.57 -15.93
C GLY A 422 -7.94 -35.04 -17.34
N GLU A 423 -6.91 -34.75 -18.15
CA GLU A 423 -7.07 -34.27 -19.53
C GLU A 423 -7.38 -35.39 -20.54
N THR A 424 -7.20 -36.65 -20.16
CA THR A 424 -7.47 -37.83 -21.02
C THR A 424 -8.84 -38.49 -20.75
N SER A 425 -9.65 -37.90 -19.86
CA SER A 425 -10.97 -38.42 -19.45
C SER A 425 -12.16 -37.46 -19.71
N GLU A 426 -11.97 -36.44 -20.55
CA GLU A 426 -13.06 -35.71 -21.26
C GLU A 426 -13.00 -36.04 -22.76
#